data_AF-A0A8T3N893-F1
#
_entry.id   AF-A0A8T3N893-F1
#
_cell.length_a   1.000
_cell.length_b   1.000
_cell.length_c   1.000
_cell.angle_alpha   90.00
_cell.angle_beta   90.00
_cell.angle_gamma   90.00
#
_symmetry.space_group_name_H-M   'P 1'
#
loop_
_entity.id
_entity.type
_entity.pdbx_description
1 polymer ?
#
loop_
_entity_poly.entity_id
_entity_poly.type
_entity_poly.pdbx_seq_one_letter_code
_entity_poly.pdbx_strand_id
1 'polypeptide(L)'
;MRRTQIYLQPELSAALERLARRRGTSKAELIRLAAQRLLAQEQPDHEDPILGIIGLADGGPGRVSLEHDRVLAELSLRPNER
;
A
#
# COMPACT_ATOMS: atom_id res chain seq x y z
N MET A 1 13.23 14.54 9.44
CA MET A 1 12.69 14.33 10.81
C MET A 1 12.55 15.70 11.48
N ARG A 2 11.38 16.01 12.09
CA ARG A 2 11.16 17.24 12.87
C ARG A 2 10.95 16.86 14.35
N ARG A 3 11.57 17.58 15.27
CA ARG A 3 11.40 17.34 16.72
C ARG A 3 10.04 17.84 17.17
N THR A 4 9.29 16.98 17.84
CA THR A 4 7.99 17.28 18.44
C THR A 4 7.99 16.82 19.89
N GLN A 5 7.47 17.64 20.81
CA GLN A 5 7.22 17.27 22.20
C GLN A 5 5.72 17.02 22.38
N ILE A 6 5.38 15.87 22.95
CA ILE A 6 3.99 15.49 23.25
C ILE A 6 3.91 15.01 24.70
N TYR A 7 2.79 15.29 25.35
CA TYR A 7 2.49 14.75 26.66
C TYR A 7 1.85 13.37 26.52
N LEU A 8 2.33 12.40 27.30
CA LEU A 8 1.79 11.05 27.36
C LEU A 8 1.37 10.77 28.80
N GLN A 9 0.26 10.04 28.97
CA GLN A 9 -0.10 9.51 30.28
C GLN A 9 1.03 8.60 30.81
N PRO A 10 1.36 8.64 32.11
CA PRO A 10 2.46 7.87 32.69
C PRO A 10 2.38 6.37 32.38
N GLU A 11 1.16 5.81 32.41
CA GLU A 11 0.89 4.39 32.19
C GLU A 11 1.18 3.99 30.74
N LEU A 12 0.80 4.85 29.79
CA LEU A 12 1.09 4.65 28.36
C LEU A 12 2.59 4.72 28.09
N SER A 13 3.28 5.71 28.66
CA SER A 13 4.74 5.83 28.54
C SER A 13 5.45 4.57 29.06
N ALA A 14 5.04 4.08 30.24
CA ALA A 14 5.58 2.86 30.83
C ALA A 14 5.27 1.61 29.99
N ALA A 15 4.07 1.51 29.41
CA ALA A 15 3.70 0.40 28.53
C ALA A 15 4.54 0.38 27.25
N LEU A 16 4.76 1.55 26.63
CA LEU A 16 5.62 1.69 25.46
C LEU A 16 7.08 1.35 25.79
N GLU A 17 7.58 1.75 26.95
CA GLU A 17 8.92 1.42 27.44
C GLU A 17 9.12 -0.10 27.54
N ARG A 18 8.16 -0.80 28.16
CA ARG A 18 8.19 -2.28 28.26
C ARG A 18 8.13 -2.94 26.89
N LEU A 19 7.29 -2.44 25.99
CA LEU A 19 7.15 -3.00 24.64
C LEU A 19 8.43 -2.80 23.81
N ALA A 20 9.04 -1.62 23.90
CA ALA A 20 10.29 -1.27 23.25
C ALA A 20 11.41 -2.23 23.66
N ARG A 21 11.57 -2.47 24.97
CA ARG A 21 12.55 -3.43 25.50
C ARG A 21 12.30 -4.85 24.98
N ARG A 22 11.06 -5.33 25.01
CA ARG A 22 10.73 -6.67 24.50
C ARG A 22 11.00 -6.85 23.01
N ARG A 23 10.89 -5.77 22.21
CA ARG A 23 11.08 -5.80 20.75
C ARG A 23 12.49 -5.37 20.31
N GLY A 24 13.37 -4.99 21.23
CA GLY A 24 14.70 -4.47 20.88
C GLY A 24 14.64 -3.18 20.05
N THR A 25 13.62 -2.33 20.25
CA THR A 25 13.44 -1.07 19.52
C THR A 25 13.27 0.12 20.47
N SER A 26 13.16 1.34 19.94
CA SER A 26 12.96 2.55 20.73
C SER A 26 11.48 2.91 20.93
N LYS A 27 11.17 3.63 22.00
CA LYS A 27 9.82 4.20 22.22
C LYS A 27 9.39 5.12 21.06
N ALA A 28 10.33 5.89 20.51
CA ALA A 28 10.06 6.76 19.37
C ALA A 28 9.70 5.97 18.11
N GLU A 29 10.31 4.80 17.89
CA GLU A 29 9.96 3.89 16.80
C GLU A 29 8.51 3.42 16.91
N LEU A 30 8.11 3.00 18.10
CA LEU A 30 6.75 2.52 18.37
C LEU A 30 5.72 3.62 18.16
N ILE A 31 6.00 4.84 18.62
CA ILE A 31 5.13 6.00 18.42
C ILE A 31 5.00 6.32 16.92
N ARG A 32 6.11 6.32 16.18
CA ARG A 32 6.07 6.51 14.71
C ARG A 32 5.24 5.45 14.02
N LEU A 33 5.46 4.18 14.34
CA LEU A 33 4.71 3.06 13.76
C LEU A 33 3.22 3.16 14.05
N ALA A 34 2.85 3.48 15.29
CA ALA A 34 1.45 3.66 15.67
C ALA A 34 0.81 4.83 14.92
N ALA A 35 1.50 5.96 14.82
CA ALA A 35 1.01 7.12 14.07
C ALA A 35 0.84 6.82 12.58
N GLN A 36 1.80 6.13 11.96
CA GLN A 36 1.69 5.72 10.55
C GLN A 36 0.50 4.79 10.31
N ARG A 37 0.29 3.80 11.20
CA ARG A 37 -0.85 2.88 11.09
C ARG A 37 -2.18 3.59 11.25
N LEU A 38 -2.28 4.51 12.21
CA LEU A 38 -3.48 5.31 12.39
C LEU A 38 -3.76 6.17 11.17
N LEU A 39 -2.75 6.86 10.63
CA LEU A 39 -2.90 7.67 9.42
C LEU A 39 -3.33 6.83 8.21
N ALA A 40 -2.76 5.64 8.02
CA ALA A 40 -3.16 4.74 6.93
C ALA A 40 -4.59 4.20 7.10
N GLN A 41 -5.08 4.07 8.34
CA GLN A 41 -6.46 3.66 8.61
C GLN A 41 -7.45 4.81 8.36
N GLU A 42 -7.11 6.03 8.78
CA GLU A 42 -7.99 7.20 8.69
C GLU A 42 -7.91 7.90 7.31
N GLN A 43 -6.85 7.66 6.55
CA GLN A 43 -6.66 8.17 5.18
C GLN A 43 -6.48 6.97 4.24
N PRO A 44 -7.58 6.25 3.90
CA PRO A 44 -7.52 5.19 2.89
C PRO A 44 -7.08 5.73 1.52
N ASP A 45 -7.20 7.05 1.31
CA ASP A 45 -6.92 7.75 0.04
C ASP A 45 -5.45 8.10 -0.16
N HIS A 46 -4.51 7.25 0.24
CA HIS A 46 -3.34 7.14 -0.63
C HIS A 46 -3.90 6.49 -1.89
N GLU A 47 -4.12 7.27 -2.95
CA GLU A 47 -4.59 6.78 -4.25
C GLU A 47 -3.99 5.41 -4.48
N ASP A 48 -4.83 4.37 -4.60
CA ASP A 48 -4.37 3.01 -4.81
C ASP A 48 -3.33 3.09 -5.94
N PRO A 49 -2.06 2.68 -5.72
CA PRO A 49 -1.02 2.81 -6.73
C PRO A 49 -1.42 2.18 -8.08
N ILE A 50 -2.38 1.23 -8.06
CA ILE A 50 -2.97 0.62 -9.25
C ILE A 50 -3.92 1.58 -9.99
N LEU A 51 -4.66 2.44 -9.29
CA LEU A 51 -5.52 3.45 -9.92
C LEU A 51 -4.71 4.47 -10.73
N GLY A 52 -3.48 4.79 -10.30
CA GLY A 52 -2.56 5.64 -11.07
C GLY A 52 -2.05 5.03 -12.38
N ILE A 53 -2.31 3.74 -12.64
CA ILE A 53 -1.97 3.05 -13.89
C ILE A 53 -3.08 3.24 -14.95
N ILE A 54 -4.30 3.59 -14.53
CA ILE A 54 -5.42 3.81 -15.45
C ILE A 54 -5.10 5.02 -16.34
N GLY A 55 -4.94 4.78 -17.65
CA GLY A 55 -4.63 5.81 -18.64
C GLY A 55 -3.14 5.95 -19.00
N LEU A 56 -2.26 5.06 -18.51
CA LEU A 56 -0.83 5.07 -18.87
C LEU A 56 -0.56 4.71 -20.34
N ALA A 57 -1.49 4.01 -21.01
CA ALA A 57 -1.38 3.66 -22.42
C ALA A 57 -2.02 4.75 -23.30
N ASP A 58 -1.24 5.26 -24.26
CA ASP A 58 -1.76 6.15 -25.30
C ASP A 58 -2.56 5.36 -26.34
N GLY A 59 -3.77 5.83 -26.63
CA GLY A 59 -4.70 5.21 -27.57
C GLY A 59 -5.90 4.59 -26.86
N GLY A 60 -7.10 4.95 -27.30
CA GLY A 60 -8.35 4.39 -26.81
C GLY A 60 -8.43 2.86 -27.02
N PRO A 61 -9.55 2.23 -26.61
CA PRO A 61 -9.66 0.78 -26.63
C PRO A 61 -9.41 0.21 -28.04
N GLY A 62 -8.33 -0.57 -28.17
CA GLY A 62 -7.96 -1.25 -29.41
C GLY A 62 -8.70 -2.57 -29.60
N ARG A 63 -8.42 -3.28 -30.71
CA ARG A 63 -9.05 -4.59 -31.00
C ARG A 63 -8.94 -5.58 -29.84
N VAL A 64 -7.77 -5.64 -29.20
CA VAL A 64 -7.60 -6.48 -28.01
C VAL A 64 -8.58 -6.03 -26.93
N SER A 65 -8.64 -4.72 -26.61
CA SER A 65 -9.56 -4.13 -25.64
C SER A 65 -11.06 -4.38 -25.89
N LEU A 66 -11.48 -4.42 -27.14
CA LEU A 66 -12.90 -4.51 -27.51
C LEU A 66 -13.37 -5.95 -27.76
N GLU A 67 -12.48 -6.81 -28.23
CA GLU A 67 -12.80 -8.17 -28.69
C GLU A 67 -11.97 -9.22 -27.94
N HIS A 68 -11.62 -8.96 -26.67
CA HIS A 68 -10.77 -9.80 -25.84
C HIS A 68 -11.11 -11.29 -25.94
N ASP A 69 -12.38 -11.65 -25.78
CA ASP A 69 -12.84 -13.05 -25.81
C ASP A 69 -12.57 -13.72 -27.15
N ARG A 70 -12.80 -12.99 -28.25
CA ARG A 70 -12.55 -13.48 -29.60
C ARG A 70 -11.05 -13.66 -29.84
N VAL A 71 -10.24 -12.70 -29.41
CA VAL A 71 -8.77 -12.77 -29.51
C VAL A 71 -8.24 -13.97 -28.73
N LEU A 72 -8.75 -14.21 -27.51
CA LEU A 72 -8.36 -15.36 -26.69
C LEU A 72 -8.78 -16.69 -27.32
N ALA A 73 -9.99 -16.77 -27.90
CA ALA A 73 -10.45 -17.94 -28.63
C ALA A 73 -9.57 -18.22 -29.86
N GLU A 74 -9.26 -17.19 -30.65
CA GLU A 74 -8.38 -17.29 -31.83
C GLU A 74 -6.97 -17.77 -31.45
N LEU A 75 -6.40 -17.27 -30.35
CA LEU A 75 -5.09 -17.71 -29.85
C LEU A 75 -5.11 -19.14 -29.32
N SER A 76 -6.19 -19.55 -28.66
CA SER A 76 -6.34 -20.90 -28.12
C SER A 76 -6.46 -21.97 -29.21
N LEU A 77 -6.83 -21.57 -30.42
CA LEU A 77 -6.95 -22.44 -31.60
C LEU A 77 -5.66 -22.50 -32.44
N ARG A 78 -4.67 -21.66 -32.16
CA ARG A 78 -3.38 -21.74 -32.86
C ARG A 78 -2.54 -22.88 -32.27
N PRO A 79 -2.02 -23.81 -33.09
CA PRO A 79 -1.03 -24.76 -32.62
C PRO A 79 0.19 -23.99 -32.11
N ASN A 80 0.77 -24.46 -31.01
CA ASN A 80 1.94 -23.85 -30.40
C ASN A 80 3.17 -24.17 -31.28
N GLU A 81 3.42 -23.37 -32.32
CA GLU A 81 4.65 -23.46 -33.10
C GLU A 81 5.80 -22.93 -32.24
N ARG A 82 6.53 -23.87 -31.61
CA ARG A 82 7.82 -23.64 -30.96
C ARG A 82 8.94 -23.69 -31.98
#